data_AF-A0AAJ2L3A5-F1
#
_entry.id   AF-A0AAJ2L3A5-F1
#
_cell.length_a   1.000
_cell.length_b   1.000
_cell.length_c   1.000
_cell.angle_alpha   90.00
_cell.angle_beta   90.00
_cell.angle_gamma   90.00
#
_symmetry.space_group_name_H-M   'P 1'
#
loop_
_entity.id
_entity.type
_entity.pdbx_description
1 polymer ?
#
loop_
_entity_poly.entity_id
_entity_poly.type
_entity_poly.pdbx_seq_one_letter_code
_entity_poly.pdbx_strand_id
1 'polypeptide(L)'
;MPTTPSTPVAGPPPLDNLGGQALSNWLDDCLTQKHRVAYVYAGYLCKLVDLDDPGLTLYPADPEFEAKPLLKKLASKRLLFSLESSFQTLINTQVAAAGWTYLPVLAKTIVDTLIATRAGALGKTNGRGPEITERTAQKVWADAGARCMFEGCGDDLSEISLWTKAARVGYLAHIVASDPEGPRGNQQDSHRLANNPDNIMLMCDEHHRLIDSFAPHYYTAEILNEMRQSHRDIVRNYLDSLAFPRTKAVTLHANLANVPTYFHDSELIEAIVATRRAMAPGVIHYVRRKSQRDDRHLPEFWYQYLREHENHIRQLVDGFNSSSGLSTESLAIFPLHHIPTLVLAGRVMGEAQAIQVFQYDKDRKTWSWNSQTDAHPPGTFSVDVLPQQQVQEVLITLELSAHLDEDALPAQLKTAVDLGHIPRIRVTTSQTGFNCIGRPEDLDQFAQTARQAIVHAQDVMRVQKVHLIAISPASTVFRFGQMLQAGHHPEYIVYDRAARDYKFVPALSITGHHVSATDGQHSISIPLR
;
A
#
# COMPACT_ATOMS: atom_id res chain seq x y z
N MET A 1 -15.51 23.73 -87.59
CA MET A 1 -14.13 23.40 -87.16
C MET A 1 -14.20 22.91 -85.72
N PRO A 2 -13.47 21.85 -85.40
CA PRO A 2 -14.05 20.68 -84.75
C PRO A 2 -13.69 20.56 -83.28
N THR A 3 -14.61 19.92 -82.57
CA THR A 3 -14.49 19.28 -81.26
C THR A 3 -13.29 18.31 -81.22
N THR A 4 -12.40 18.51 -80.26
CA THR A 4 -11.39 17.54 -79.85
C THR A 4 -11.95 16.63 -78.75
N PRO A 5 -11.60 15.33 -78.75
CA PRO A 5 -12.36 14.29 -78.05
C PRO A 5 -11.90 14.10 -76.60
N SER A 6 -12.86 13.77 -75.74
CA SER A 6 -12.64 13.27 -74.39
C SER A 6 -12.05 11.85 -74.42
N THR A 7 -10.84 11.71 -73.90
CA THR A 7 -10.25 10.41 -73.55
C THR A 7 -11.00 9.80 -72.36
N PRO A 8 -11.40 8.52 -72.40
CA PRO A 8 -12.06 7.86 -71.30
C PRO A 8 -11.06 7.57 -70.17
N VAL A 9 -11.45 7.90 -68.94
CA VAL A 9 -10.76 7.48 -67.72
C VAL A 9 -10.83 5.95 -67.67
N ALA A 10 -9.67 5.31 -67.79
CA ALA A 10 -9.54 3.87 -67.61
C ALA A 10 -9.90 3.52 -66.16
N GLY A 11 -10.92 2.67 -65.97
CA GLY A 11 -11.22 2.08 -64.67
C GLY A 11 -10.06 1.19 -64.18
N PRO A 12 -9.95 0.95 -62.86
CA PRO A 12 -8.92 0.08 -62.32
C PRO A 12 -9.10 -1.35 -62.87
N PRO A 13 -7.99 -2.07 -63.15
CA PRO A 13 -8.06 -3.42 -63.69
C PRO A 13 -8.63 -4.39 -62.64
N PRO A 14 -9.15 -5.56 -63.05
CA PRO A 14 -9.67 -6.56 -62.13
C PRO A 14 -8.52 -7.16 -61.29
N LEU A 15 -8.67 -7.12 -59.97
CA LEU A 15 -7.63 -7.33 -58.96
C LEU A 15 -7.83 -8.66 -58.21
N ASP A 16 -7.68 -9.79 -58.91
CA ASP A 16 -7.90 -11.13 -58.31
C ASP A 16 -6.69 -11.69 -57.53
N ASN A 17 -5.58 -10.94 -57.44
CA ASN A 17 -4.49 -11.19 -56.49
C ASN A 17 -3.54 -9.97 -56.52
N LEU A 18 -3.46 -9.19 -55.44
CA LEU A 18 -2.47 -8.12 -55.35
C LEU A 18 -1.07 -8.76 -55.22
N GLY A 19 -0.30 -8.79 -56.31
CA GLY A 19 1.14 -9.09 -56.25
C GLY A 19 1.87 -8.11 -55.33
N GLY A 20 3.06 -8.46 -54.83
CA GLY A 20 3.77 -7.69 -53.79
C GLY A 20 3.92 -6.18 -54.06
N GLN A 21 4.23 -5.80 -55.31
CA GLN A 21 4.34 -4.38 -55.68
C GLN A 21 2.98 -3.67 -55.74
N ALA A 22 1.95 -4.35 -56.24
CA ALA A 22 0.59 -3.80 -56.32
C ALA A 22 0.01 -3.60 -54.91
N LEU A 23 0.26 -4.55 -54.00
CA LEU A 23 -0.13 -4.46 -52.60
C LEU A 23 0.57 -3.28 -51.90
N SER A 24 1.86 -3.08 -52.14
CA SER A 24 2.62 -1.96 -51.59
C SER A 24 2.06 -0.61 -52.06
N ASN A 25 1.77 -0.46 -53.36
CA ASN A 25 1.20 0.77 -53.90
C ASN A 25 -0.18 1.05 -53.28
N TRP A 26 -1.04 0.04 -53.18
CA TRP A 26 -2.36 0.16 -52.55
C TRP A 26 -2.27 0.58 -51.08
N LEU A 27 -1.35 -0.01 -50.31
CA LEU A 27 -1.12 0.38 -48.91
C LEU A 27 -0.60 1.82 -48.77
N ASP A 28 0.21 2.28 -49.71
CA ASP A 28 0.73 3.66 -49.73
C ASP A 28 -0.36 4.68 -50.11
N ASP A 29 -1.28 4.30 -51.02
CA ASP A 29 -2.47 5.08 -51.34
C ASP A 29 -3.40 5.21 -50.13
N CYS A 30 -3.71 4.10 -49.44
CA CYS A 30 -4.49 4.13 -48.20
C CYS A 30 -3.81 5.01 -47.12
N LEU A 31 -2.48 4.94 -47.00
CA LEU A 31 -1.71 5.79 -46.09
C LEU A 31 -1.80 7.28 -46.43
N THR A 32 -1.77 7.62 -47.72
CA THR A 32 -1.87 8.98 -48.24
C THR A 32 -3.25 9.57 -48.00
N GLN A 33 -4.29 8.76 -48.23
CA GLN A 33 -5.70 9.14 -48.03
C GLN A 33 -6.13 9.07 -46.56
N LYS A 34 -5.27 8.54 -45.67
CA LYS A 34 -5.53 8.29 -44.24
C LYS A 34 -6.70 7.33 -44.01
N HIS A 35 -6.86 6.37 -44.92
CA HIS A 35 -7.87 5.34 -44.79
C HIS A 35 -7.52 4.32 -43.70
N ARG A 36 -8.55 3.77 -43.09
CA ARG A 36 -8.48 2.70 -42.10
C ARG A 36 -8.39 1.36 -42.83
N VAL A 37 -7.33 0.61 -42.56
CA VAL A 37 -7.09 -0.70 -43.18
C VAL A 37 -7.25 -1.79 -42.14
N ALA A 38 -7.95 -2.88 -42.46
CA ALA A 38 -8.02 -4.06 -41.60
C ALA A 38 -7.20 -5.22 -42.16
N TYR A 39 -6.41 -5.84 -41.28
CA TYR A 39 -5.69 -7.09 -41.47
C TYR A 39 -6.55 -8.26 -40.99
N VAL A 40 -7.14 -9.01 -41.92
CA VAL A 40 -8.03 -10.14 -41.60
C VAL A 40 -7.28 -11.44 -41.84
N TYR A 41 -7.21 -12.31 -40.83
CA TYR A 41 -6.37 -13.51 -40.90
C TYR A 41 -7.03 -14.76 -40.33
N ALA A 42 -6.63 -15.91 -40.86
CA ALA A 42 -7.02 -17.24 -40.41
C ALA A 42 -5.92 -18.25 -40.78
N GLY A 43 -5.12 -18.71 -39.80
CA GLY A 43 -3.93 -19.51 -40.07
C GLY A 43 -2.94 -18.77 -40.99
N TYR A 44 -2.63 -19.34 -42.15
CA TYR A 44 -1.75 -18.71 -43.14
C TYR A 44 -2.46 -17.71 -44.08
N LEU A 45 -3.80 -17.74 -44.12
CA LEU A 45 -4.56 -16.83 -44.97
C LEU A 45 -4.54 -15.43 -44.38
N CYS A 46 -4.23 -14.45 -45.24
CA CYS A 46 -4.23 -13.04 -44.92
C CYS A 46 -4.97 -12.30 -46.04
N LYS A 47 -5.97 -11.51 -45.67
CA LYS A 47 -6.65 -10.56 -46.56
C LYS A 47 -6.64 -9.17 -45.95
N LEU A 48 -6.46 -8.14 -46.78
CA LEU A 48 -6.57 -6.75 -46.36
C LEU A 48 -7.84 -6.12 -46.93
N VAL A 49 -8.46 -5.22 -46.17
CA VAL A 49 -9.60 -4.43 -46.63
C VAL A 49 -9.41 -2.98 -46.23
N ASP A 50 -9.76 -2.07 -47.13
CA ASP A 50 -9.93 -0.67 -46.82
C ASP A 50 -11.34 -0.48 -46.24
N LEU A 51 -11.41 -0.08 -44.96
CA LEU A 51 -12.65 0.10 -44.22
C LEU A 51 -13.39 1.40 -44.59
N ASP A 52 -12.74 2.27 -45.35
CA ASP A 52 -13.32 3.52 -45.85
C ASP A 52 -13.73 3.39 -47.35
N ASP A 53 -13.40 2.27 -48.01
CA ASP A 53 -13.94 1.91 -49.32
C ASP A 53 -15.37 1.37 -49.20
N PRO A 54 -16.38 1.96 -49.87
CA PRO A 54 -17.76 1.47 -49.86
C PRO A 54 -17.92 0.03 -50.35
N GLY A 55 -16.99 -0.49 -51.16
CA GLY A 55 -17.00 -1.86 -51.64
C GLY A 55 -16.57 -2.89 -50.59
N LEU A 56 -15.85 -2.49 -49.54
CA LEU A 56 -15.28 -3.35 -48.49
C LEU A 56 -14.63 -4.63 -49.03
N THR A 57 -13.97 -4.53 -50.18
CA THR A 57 -13.36 -5.66 -50.87
C THR A 57 -12.17 -6.19 -50.07
N LEU A 58 -12.13 -7.50 -49.86
CA LEU A 58 -11.03 -8.20 -49.19
C LEU A 58 -10.03 -8.70 -50.22
N TYR A 59 -8.82 -8.14 -50.18
CA TYR A 59 -7.74 -8.51 -51.08
C TYR A 59 -6.83 -9.56 -50.43
N PRO A 60 -6.65 -10.76 -51.01
CA PRO A 60 -5.58 -11.67 -50.61
C PRO A 60 -4.23 -10.96 -50.66
N ALA A 61 -3.45 -11.10 -49.57
CA ALA A 61 -2.24 -10.34 -49.39
C ALA A 61 -1.11 -11.20 -48.81
N ASP A 62 0.12 -10.95 -49.29
CA ASP A 62 1.33 -11.34 -48.60
C ASP A 62 1.90 -10.12 -47.85
N PRO A 63 1.80 -10.06 -46.51
CA PRO A 63 2.20 -8.90 -45.73
C PRO A 63 3.72 -8.82 -45.49
N GLU A 64 4.52 -9.71 -46.08
CA GLU A 64 5.98 -9.71 -46.01
C GLU A 64 6.60 -8.62 -46.92
N PHE A 65 7.94 -8.53 -46.92
CA PHE A 65 8.73 -7.65 -47.80
C PHE A 65 8.27 -6.17 -47.78
N GLU A 66 7.90 -5.62 -48.94
CA GLU A 66 7.54 -4.21 -49.14
C GLU A 66 6.25 -3.78 -48.42
N ALA A 67 5.34 -4.72 -48.12
CA ALA A 67 4.10 -4.43 -47.40
C ALA A 67 4.33 -4.19 -45.89
N LYS A 68 5.29 -4.91 -45.29
CA LYS A 68 5.63 -4.82 -43.86
C LYS A 68 5.92 -3.40 -43.34
N PRO A 69 6.79 -2.58 -43.97
CA PRO A 69 7.06 -1.23 -43.50
C PRO A 69 5.82 -0.32 -43.59
N LEU A 70 4.95 -0.51 -44.58
CA LEU A 70 3.72 0.28 -44.76
C LEU A 70 2.67 -0.08 -43.71
N LEU A 71 2.48 -1.37 -43.40
CA LEU A 71 1.63 -1.82 -42.30
C LEU A 71 2.08 -1.25 -40.95
N LYS A 72 3.39 -1.20 -40.69
CA LYS A 72 3.95 -0.54 -39.50
C LYS A 72 3.69 0.97 -39.46
N LYS A 73 3.71 1.65 -40.61
CA LYS A 73 3.33 3.08 -40.72
C LYS A 73 1.85 3.26 -40.40
N LEU A 74 0.96 2.43 -40.96
CA LEU A 74 -0.48 2.47 -40.67
C LEU A 74 -0.76 2.26 -39.18
N ALA A 75 -0.13 1.27 -38.54
CA ALA A 75 -0.23 1.04 -37.10
C ALA A 75 0.21 2.27 -36.29
N SER A 76 1.35 2.89 -36.66
CA SER A 76 1.82 4.10 -35.96
C SER A 76 0.90 5.31 -36.09
N LYS A 77 0.13 5.39 -37.19
CA LYS A 77 -0.89 6.41 -37.42
C LYS A 77 -2.27 6.05 -36.86
N ARG A 78 -2.41 4.90 -36.17
CA ARG A 78 -3.68 4.34 -35.68
C ARG A 78 -4.72 4.08 -36.79
N LEU A 79 -4.23 3.72 -37.97
CA LEU A 79 -5.05 3.41 -39.14
C LEU A 79 -5.12 1.91 -39.45
N LEU A 80 -4.35 1.07 -38.73
CA LEU A 80 -4.38 -0.38 -38.91
C LEU A 80 -5.25 -1.05 -37.85
N PHE A 81 -6.09 -1.97 -38.29
CA PHE A 81 -6.92 -2.82 -37.47
C PHE A 81 -6.65 -4.29 -37.80
N SER A 82 -7.09 -5.21 -36.95
CA SER A 82 -6.95 -6.65 -37.17
C SER A 82 -8.21 -7.41 -36.77
N LEU A 83 -8.46 -8.52 -37.45
CA LEU A 83 -9.54 -9.46 -37.15
C LEU A 83 -9.06 -10.88 -37.41
N GLU A 84 -9.15 -11.73 -36.38
CA GLU A 84 -9.00 -13.17 -36.55
C GLU A 84 -10.36 -13.76 -36.97
N SER A 85 -10.35 -14.61 -38.00
CA SER A 85 -11.54 -15.30 -38.52
C SER A 85 -11.30 -16.80 -38.63
N SER A 86 -12.35 -17.57 -38.89
CA SER A 86 -12.19 -18.99 -39.21
C SER A 86 -11.69 -19.17 -40.63
N PHE A 87 -10.87 -20.20 -40.88
CA PHE A 87 -10.35 -20.51 -42.21
C PHE A 87 -11.48 -20.73 -43.23
N GLN A 88 -12.52 -21.46 -42.84
CA GLN A 88 -13.68 -21.77 -43.67
C GLN A 88 -14.47 -20.51 -44.08
N THR A 89 -14.54 -19.52 -43.18
CA THR A 89 -15.14 -18.22 -43.48
C THR A 89 -14.25 -17.42 -44.40
N LEU A 90 -12.97 -17.26 -44.06
CA LEU A 90 -12.10 -16.30 -44.74
C LEU A 90 -11.73 -16.71 -46.17
N ILE A 91 -11.58 -18.01 -46.45
CA ILE A 91 -11.12 -18.51 -47.75
C ILE A 91 -11.98 -17.98 -48.91
N ASN A 92 -13.31 -18.08 -48.79
CA ASN A 92 -14.24 -17.71 -49.86
C ASN A 92 -14.83 -16.29 -49.72
N THR A 93 -14.59 -15.60 -48.60
CA THR A 93 -15.12 -14.25 -48.39
C THR A 93 -14.37 -13.24 -49.24
N GLN A 94 -15.08 -12.53 -50.12
CA GLN A 94 -14.52 -11.48 -51.00
C GLN A 94 -14.88 -10.06 -50.55
N VAL A 95 -15.91 -9.91 -49.73
CA VAL A 95 -16.39 -8.63 -49.20
C VAL A 95 -16.53 -8.76 -47.69
N ALA A 96 -16.00 -7.79 -46.94
CA ALA A 96 -16.05 -7.82 -45.50
C ALA A 96 -17.49 -7.70 -44.99
N ALA A 97 -17.86 -8.53 -44.00
CA ALA A 97 -19.22 -8.53 -43.49
C ALA A 97 -19.49 -7.32 -42.58
N ALA A 98 -20.69 -6.74 -42.69
CA ALA A 98 -21.09 -5.56 -41.91
C ALA A 98 -21.08 -5.77 -40.37
N GLY A 99 -21.10 -7.02 -39.90
CA GLY A 99 -21.04 -7.36 -38.47
C GLY A 99 -19.63 -7.65 -37.93
N TRP A 100 -18.58 -7.52 -38.74
CA TRP A 100 -17.22 -7.76 -38.28
C TRP A 100 -16.74 -6.67 -37.33
N THR A 101 -16.16 -7.09 -36.20
CA THR A 101 -15.61 -6.18 -35.19
C THR A 101 -14.09 -6.23 -35.27
N TYR A 102 -13.46 -5.12 -35.67
CA TYR A 102 -12.01 -5.05 -35.82
C TYR A 102 -11.34 -4.44 -34.59
N LEU A 103 -10.20 -5.02 -34.19
CA LEU A 103 -9.40 -4.54 -33.07
C LEU A 103 -8.27 -3.62 -33.56
N PRO A 104 -8.06 -2.45 -32.95
CA PRO A 104 -7.01 -1.53 -33.37
C PRO A 104 -5.61 -2.11 -33.10
N VAL A 105 -4.70 -1.98 -34.06
CA VAL A 105 -3.31 -2.40 -33.93
C VAL A 105 -2.49 -1.24 -33.36
N LEU A 106 -2.27 -1.25 -32.04
CA LEU A 106 -1.73 -0.11 -31.30
C LEU A 106 -0.19 0.00 -31.32
N ALA A 107 0.53 -1.01 -31.80
CA ALA A 107 2.00 -1.03 -31.81
C ALA A 107 2.58 -1.70 -33.06
N LYS A 108 3.73 -1.21 -33.53
CA LYS A 108 4.46 -1.78 -34.67
C LYS A 108 4.89 -3.23 -34.45
N THR A 109 5.13 -3.62 -33.19
CA THR A 109 5.50 -4.99 -32.81
C THR A 109 4.37 -5.99 -33.04
N ILE A 110 3.10 -5.56 -33.00
CA ILE A 110 1.96 -6.43 -33.32
C ILE A 110 1.97 -6.82 -34.80
N VAL A 111 2.41 -5.92 -35.69
CA VAL A 111 2.59 -6.23 -37.12
C VAL A 111 3.68 -7.29 -37.31
N ASP A 112 4.78 -7.20 -36.55
CA ASP A 112 5.82 -8.23 -36.57
C ASP A 112 5.27 -9.58 -36.10
N THR A 113 4.45 -9.59 -35.04
CA THR A 113 3.77 -10.79 -34.54
C THR A 113 2.85 -11.41 -35.60
N LEU A 114 1.98 -10.63 -36.24
CA LEU A 114 1.04 -11.14 -37.25
C LEU A 114 1.78 -11.79 -38.43
N ILE A 115 2.85 -11.14 -38.91
CA ILE A 115 3.66 -11.67 -40.02
C ILE A 115 4.41 -12.94 -39.59
N ALA A 116 4.99 -12.96 -38.38
CA ALA A 116 5.68 -14.13 -37.86
C ALA A 116 4.72 -15.32 -37.67
N THR A 117 3.52 -15.07 -37.13
CA THR A 117 2.45 -16.07 -36.99
C THR A 117 2.07 -16.66 -38.35
N ARG A 118 1.90 -15.82 -39.38
CA ARG A 118 1.60 -16.27 -40.74
C ARG A 118 2.75 -17.10 -41.33
N ALA A 119 4.00 -16.64 -41.18
CA ALA A 119 5.16 -17.37 -41.67
C ALA A 119 5.28 -18.76 -41.02
N GLY A 120 4.99 -18.85 -39.72
CA GLY A 120 4.82 -20.11 -39.01
C GLY A 120 3.74 -20.98 -39.62
N ALA A 121 2.51 -20.46 -39.78
CA ALA A 121 1.41 -21.21 -40.38
C ALA A 121 1.68 -21.70 -41.83
N LEU A 122 2.62 -21.06 -42.54
CA LEU A 122 3.08 -21.48 -43.88
C LEU A 122 4.18 -22.55 -43.85
N GLY A 123 4.65 -22.98 -42.68
CA GLY A 123 5.77 -23.92 -42.56
C GLY A 123 7.10 -23.32 -43.02
N LYS A 124 7.23 -21.99 -43.04
CA LYS A 124 8.44 -21.30 -43.51
C LYS A 124 9.51 -21.17 -42.41
N THR A 125 9.23 -21.59 -41.18
CA THR A 125 10.20 -21.52 -40.07
C THR A 125 10.88 -22.88 -39.91
N ASN A 126 12.17 -22.93 -40.22
CA ASN A 126 13.03 -24.10 -40.01
C ASN A 126 14.20 -23.72 -39.11
N GLY A 127 14.60 -24.64 -38.23
CA GLY A 127 15.69 -24.43 -37.28
C GLY A 127 15.36 -23.40 -36.19
N ARG A 128 16.39 -22.99 -35.45
CA ARG A 128 16.25 -22.02 -34.34
C ARG A 128 15.88 -20.62 -34.84
N GLY A 129 14.94 -20.00 -34.13
CA GLY A 129 14.59 -18.59 -34.27
C GLY A 129 15.67 -17.63 -33.76
N PRO A 130 15.36 -16.32 -33.66
CA PRO A 130 16.31 -15.30 -33.21
C PRO A 130 16.95 -15.61 -31.85
N GLU A 131 18.22 -15.27 -31.70
CA GLU A 131 18.94 -15.43 -30.43
C GLU A 131 18.34 -14.58 -29.31
N ILE A 132 18.53 -15.04 -28.07
CA ILE A 132 18.16 -14.28 -26.88
C ILE A 132 19.10 -13.08 -26.74
N THR A 133 18.53 -11.88 -26.84
CA THR A 133 19.26 -10.63 -26.69
C THR A 133 19.69 -10.40 -25.24
N GLU A 134 20.73 -9.60 -25.03
CA GLU A 134 21.21 -9.26 -23.69
C GLU A 134 20.11 -8.63 -22.82
N ARG A 135 19.28 -7.74 -23.39
CA ARG A 135 18.16 -7.12 -22.69
C ARG A 135 17.16 -8.17 -22.18
N THR A 136 16.82 -9.15 -23.01
CA THR A 136 15.93 -10.25 -22.63
C THR A 136 16.56 -11.11 -21.54
N ALA A 137 17.83 -11.48 -21.69
CA ALA A 137 18.58 -12.21 -20.68
C ALA A 137 18.57 -11.47 -19.33
N GLN A 138 18.93 -10.18 -19.30
CA GLN A 138 18.94 -9.36 -18.08
C GLN A 138 17.57 -9.35 -17.38
N LYS A 139 16.47 -9.25 -18.14
CA LYS A 139 15.12 -9.31 -17.59
C LYS A 139 14.82 -10.67 -16.94
N VAL A 140 15.18 -11.77 -17.59
CA VAL A 140 14.99 -13.12 -17.05
C VAL A 140 15.83 -13.32 -15.78
N TRP A 141 17.10 -12.88 -15.78
CA TRP A 141 17.97 -12.94 -14.61
C TRP A 141 17.43 -12.13 -13.43
N ALA A 142 16.86 -10.94 -13.68
CA ALA A 142 16.23 -10.11 -12.66
C ALA A 142 14.96 -10.76 -12.11
N ASP A 143 14.09 -11.31 -12.98
CA ASP A 143 12.87 -12.03 -12.58
C ASP A 143 13.17 -13.27 -11.74
N ALA A 144 14.28 -13.94 -12.05
CA ALA A 144 14.71 -15.14 -11.36
C ALA A 144 15.42 -14.86 -10.02
N GLY A 145 15.82 -13.61 -9.75
CA GLY A 145 16.66 -13.28 -8.59
C GLY A 145 18.01 -14.02 -8.62
N ALA A 146 18.56 -14.26 -9.82
CA ALA A 146 19.75 -15.09 -10.04
C ALA A 146 19.65 -16.57 -9.57
N ARG A 147 18.42 -17.07 -9.34
CA ARG A 147 18.17 -18.41 -8.82
C ARG A 147 17.51 -19.31 -9.86
N CYS A 148 17.74 -20.62 -9.79
CA CYS A 148 17.03 -21.56 -10.67
C CYS A 148 15.51 -21.46 -10.45
N MET A 149 14.76 -21.27 -11.55
CA MET A 149 13.30 -21.11 -11.55
C MET A 149 12.53 -22.43 -11.57
N PHE A 150 13.22 -23.58 -11.47
CA PHE A 150 12.55 -24.86 -11.34
C PHE A 150 11.96 -24.98 -9.94
N GLU A 151 10.71 -25.43 -9.86
CA GLU A 151 9.98 -25.53 -8.59
C GLU A 151 10.73 -26.43 -7.59
N GLY A 152 11.02 -25.88 -6.41
CA GLY A 152 11.74 -26.59 -5.34
C GLY A 152 13.27 -26.58 -5.43
N CYS A 153 13.88 -26.02 -6.48
CA CYS A 153 15.34 -25.94 -6.62
C CYS A 153 15.93 -24.68 -5.95
N GLY A 154 15.82 -23.51 -6.59
CA GLY A 154 16.34 -22.26 -6.03
C GLY A 154 17.87 -22.17 -5.89
N ASP A 155 18.63 -22.98 -6.62
CA ASP A 155 20.10 -22.90 -6.61
C ASP A 155 20.60 -21.53 -7.07
N ASP A 156 21.68 -21.03 -6.48
CA ASP A 156 22.32 -19.78 -6.89
C ASP A 156 23.09 -19.98 -8.19
N LEU A 157 22.78 -19.20 -9.20
CA LEU A 157 23.39 -19.28 -10.53
C LEU A 157 24.31 -18.08 -10.83
N SER A 158 24.51 -17.19 -9.86
CA SER A 158 25.38 -16.00 -9.99
C SER A 158 26.83 -16.24 -9.56
N GLU A 159 27.10 -17.37 -8.91
CA GLU A 159 28.40 -17.72 -8.36
C GLU A 159 28.77 -19.17 -8.70
N ILE A 160 30.07 -19.46 -8.72
CA ILE A 160 30.59 -20.82 -8.75
C ILE A 160 31.39 -21.04 -7.48
N SER A 161 31.08 -22.10 -6.75
CA SER A 161 31.83 -22.48 -5.55
C SER A 161 33.32 -22.60 -5.86
N LEU A 162 34.17 -22.01 -5.00
CA LEU A 162 35.63 -21.98 -5.12
C LEU A 162 36.19 -21.20 -6.34
N TRP A 163 35.36 -20.41 -7.03
CA TRP A 163 35.79 -19.50 -8.09
C TRP A 163 35.59 -18.05 -7.67
N THR A 164 36.62 -17.22 -7.83
CA THR A 164 36.66 -15.86 -7.26
C THR A 164 36.08 -14.77 -8.16
N LYS A 165 35.68 -15.09 -9.40
CA LYS A 165 35.07 -14.13 -10.33
C LYS A 165 33.59 -14.43 -10.49
N ALA A 166 32.77 -13.39 -10.63
CA ALA A 166 31.35 -13.55 -10.96
C ALA A 166 31.18 -14.41 -12.22
N ALA A 167 30.31 -15.41 -12.14
CA ALA A 167 30.07 -16.36 -13.23
C ALA A 167 28.58 -16.63 -13.34
N ARG A 168 28.02 -16.37 -14.53
CA ARG A 168 26.63 -16.71 -14.85
C ARG A 168 26.59 -18.17 -15.30
N VAL A 169 26.20 -19.07 -14.41
CA VAL A 169 26.20 -20.52 -14.68
C VAL A 169 24.84 -21.12 -15.03
N GLY A 170 23.82 -20.27 -15.09
CA GLY A 170 22.48 -20.67 -15.49
C GLY A 170 22.26 -20.70 -17.01
N TYR A 171 21.38 -21.59 -17.44
CA TYR A 171 20.83 -21.66 -18.80
C TYR A 171 19.58 -20.82 -18.92
N LEU A 172 19.41 -20.17 -20.08
CA LEU A 172 18.17 -19.51 -20.48
C LEU A 172 17.34 -20.51 -21.28
N ALA A 173 16.52 -21.28 -20.56
CA ALA A 173 15.71 -22.36 -21.11
C ALA A 173 14.41 -21.82 -21.69
N HIS A 174 14.09 -22.21 -22.93
CA HIS A 174 12.83 -21.85 -23.57
C HIS A 174 11.69 -22.72 -23.03
N ILE A 175 10.58 -22.10 -22.65
CA ILE A 175 9.33 -22.81 -22.33
C ILE A 175 8.77 -23.44 -23.62
N VAL A 176 8.53 -22.64 -24.65
CA VAL A 176 8.31 -23.07 -26.03
C VAL A 176 9.62 -22.94 -26.79
N ALA A 177 10.21 -24.05 -27.25
CA ALA A 177 11.51 -24.08 -27.90
C ALA A 177 11.62 -23.09 -29.06
N SER A 178 12.80 -22.48 -29.24
CA SER A 178 13.08 -21.57 -30.36
C SER A 178 13.10 -22.25 -31.72
N ASP A 179 13.27 -23.57 -31.76
CA ASP A 179 13.14 -24.41 -32.95
C ASP A 179 11.73 -25.05 -32.97
N PRO A 180 10.97 -24.96 -34.08
CA PRO A 180 9.67 -25.61 -34.22
C PRO A 180 9.69 -27.12 -33.97
N GLU A 181 10.81 -27.80 -34.25
CA GLU A 181 10.98 -29.25 -34.04
C GLU A 181 11.56 -29.57 -32.64
N GLY A 182 11.83 -28.54 -31.83
CA GLY A 182 12.34 -28.68 -30.47
C GLY A 182 11.26 -29.03 -29.43
N PRO A 183 11.65 -29.26 -28.16
CA PRO A 183 10.70 -29.55 -27.08
C PRO A 183 9.60 -28.48 -26.95
N ARG A 184 8.33 -28.90 -27.05
CA ARG A 184 7.14 -28.03 -27.06
C ARG A 184 7.14 -26.98 -28.19
N GLY A 185 8.05 -27.09 -29.15
CA GLY A 185 8.17 -26.22 -30.30
C GLY A 185 6.95 -26.37 -31.20
N ASN A 186 6.61 -25.28 -31.88
CA ASN A 186 5.60 -25.29 -32.92
C ASN A 186 5.87 -24.17 -33.92
N GLN A 187 5.36 -24.34 -35.12
CA GLN A 187 5.58 -23.41 -36.22
C GLN A 187 5.08 -21.99 -35.91
N GLN A 188 3.99 -21.85 -35.15
CA GLN A 188 3.35 -20.58 -34.82
C GLN A 188 4.14 -19.75 -33.81
N ASP A 189 4.73 -20.38 -32.80
CA ASP A 189 5.24 -19.70 -31.61
C ASP A 189 6.76 -19.73 -31.47
N SER A 190 7.45 -20.77 -31.97
CA SER A 190 8.87 -20.98 -31.70
C SER A 190 9.74 -19.78 -32.06
N HIS A 191 9.65 -19.27 -33.29
CA HIS A 191 10.42 -18.08 -33.71
C HIS A 191 9.88 -16.78 -33.08
N ARG A 192 8.57 -16.70 -32.88
CA ARG A 192 7.88 -15.52 -32.33
C ARG A 192 8.25 -15.28 -30.86
N LEU A 193 8.42 -16.35 -30.08
CA LEU A 193 8.72 -16.32 -28.66
C LEU A 193 10.20 -16.52 -28.33
N ALA A 194 11.05 -16.81 -29.31
CA ALA A 194 12.47 -17.14 -29.11
C ALA A 194 13.25 -16.09 -28.28
N ASN A 195 12.91 -14.80 -28.41
CA ASN A 195 13.53 -13.70 -27.66
C ASN A 195 12.54 -13.00 -26.69
N ASN A 196 11.43 -13.65 -26.34
CA ASN A 196 10.47 -13.12 -25.37
C ASN A 196 10.87 -13.55 -23.94
N PRO A 197 11.15 -12.62 -23.00
CA PRO A 197 11.53 -12.96 -21.64
C PRO A 197 10.48 -13.79 -20.90
N ASP A 198 9.19 -13.65 -21.23
CA ASP A 198 8.13 -14.41 -20.58
C ASP A 198 8.09 -15.88 -21.03
N ASN A 199 8.75 -16.23 -22.14
CA ASN A 199 8.91 -17.60 -22.63
C ASN A 199 10.24 -18.24 -22.18
N ILE A 200 10.99 -17.62 -21.27
CA ILE A 200 12.35 -18.06 -20.91
C ILE A 200 12.45 -18.20 -19.39
N MET A 201 12.98 -19.33 -18.92
CA MET A 201 13.28 -19.60 -17.53
C MET A 201 14.79 -19.64 -17.31
N LEU A 202 15.25 -19.13 -16.16
CA LEU A 202 16.63 -19.33 -15.72
C LEU A 202 16.72 -20.69 -15.03
N MET A 203 17.57 -21.61 -15.51
CA MET A 203 17.69 -22.96 -14.95
C MET A 203 19.14 -23.38 -14.70
N CYS A 204 19.39 -24.23 -13.72
CA CYS A 204 20.67 -24.95 -13.59
C CYS A 204 20.79 -26.02 -14.70
N ASP A 205 21.98 -26.59 -14.89
CA ASP A 205 22.21 -27.63 -15.91
C ASP A 205 21.28 -28.84 -15.72
N GLU A 206 21.11 -29.30 -14.47
CA GLU A 206 20.29 -30.47 -14.14
C GLU A 206 18.83 -30.29 -14.58
N HIS A 207 18.19 -29.20 -14.15
CA HIS A 207 16.78 -28.94 -14.47
C HIS A 207 16.57 -28.54 -15.93
N HIS A 208 17.52 -27.83 -16.54
CA HIS A 208 17.47 -27.54 -17.98
C HIS A 208 17.47 -28.84 -18.80
N ARG A 209 18.36 -29.79 -18.51
CA ARG A 209 18.36 -31.11 -19.18
C ARG A 209 17.11 -31.92 -18.87
N LEU A 210 16.60 -31.86 -17.65
CA LEU A 210 15.38 -32.57 -17.26
C LEU A 210 14.21 -32.18 -18.17
N ILE A 211 13.95 -30.89 -18.33
CA ILE A 211 12.78 -30.41 -19.07
C ILE A 211 12.94 -30.54 -20.60
N ASP A 212 14.17 -30.52 -21.12
CA ASP A 212 14.42 -30.53 -22.57
C ASP A 212 14.80 -31.90 -23.14
N SER A 213 15.47 -32.74 -22.35
CA SER A 213 16.06 -34.00 -22.84
C SER A 213 15.45 -35.24 -22.20
N PHE A 214 15.22 -35.23 -20.88
CA PHE A 214 14.82 -36.46 -20.17
C PHE A 214 13.31 -36.62 -20.05
N ALA A 215 12.57 -35.53 -19.79
CA ALA A 215 11.14 -35.59 -19.51
C ALA A 215 10.32 -34.48 -20.22
N PRO A 216 10.56 -34.16 -21.51
CA PRO A 216 9.88 -33.05 -22.18
C PRO A 216 8.35 -33.21 -22.28
N HIS A 217 7.83 -34.44 -22.27
CA HIS A 217 6.39 -34.71 -22.29
C HIS A 217 5.70 -34.50 -20.93
N TYR A 218 6.45 -34.56 -19.82
CA TYR A 218 5.90 -34.31 -18.48
C TYR A 218 5.84 -32.82 -18.17
N TYR A 219 6.82 -32.06 -18.62
CA TYR A 219 6.89 -30.62 -18.42
C TYR A 219 6.33 -29.90 -19.64
N THR A 220 5.00 -29.74 -19.68
CA THR A 220 4.31 -29.00 -20.74
C THR A 220 4.57 -27.49 -20.63
N ALA A 221 4.25 -26.73 -21.68
CA ALA A 221 4.43 -25.29 -21.67
C ALA A 221 3.61 -24.62 -20.54
N GLU A 222 2.42 -25.13 -20.23
CA GLU A 222 1.54 -24.64 -19.17
C GLU A 222 2.19 -24.77 -17.79
N ILE A 223 2.73 -25.94 -17.47
CA ILE A 223 3.41 -26.21 -16.20
C ILE A 223 4.61 -25.27 -16.03
N LEU A 224 5.45 -25.16 -17.06
CA LEU A 224 6.64 -24.30 -17.00
C LEU A 224 6.28 -22.81 -16.88
N ASN A 225 5.19 -22.37 -17.51
CA ASN A 225 4.68 -21.01 -17.34
C ASN A 225 4.21 -20.74 -15.91
N GLU A 226 3.52 -21.69 -15.29
CA GLU A 226 3.09 -21.59 -13.88
C GLU A 226 4.29 -21.54 -12.93
N MET A 227 5.28 -22.41 -13.13
CA MET A 227 6.54 -22.40 -12.38
C MET A 227 7.27 -21.05 -12.51
N ARG A 228 7.38 -20.53 -13.74
CA ARG A 228 8.00 -19.23 -14.00
C ARG A 228 7.28 -18.10 -13.28
N GLN A 229 5.96 -18.08 -13.36
CA GLN A 229 5.14 -17.04 -12.72
C GLN A 229 5.27 -17.09 -11.19
N SER A 230 5.10 -18.29 -10.61
CA SER A 230 5.19 -18.51 -9.17
C SER A 230 6.56 -18.08 -8.63
N HIS A 231 7.65 -18.49 -9.27
CA HIS A 231 9.01 -18.09 -8.87
C HIS A 231 9.22 -16.59 -8.94
N ARG A 232 8.83 -15.95 -10.05
CA ARG A 232 8.95 -14.49 -10.22
C ARG A 232 8.20 -13.73 -9.13
N ASP A 233 6.98 -14.18 -8.82
CA ASP A 233 6.14 -13.52 -7.83
C ASP A 233 6.72 -13.71 -6.41
N ILE A 234 7.30 -14.87 -6.09
CA ILE A 234 8.07 -15.09 -4.85
C ILE A 234 9.28 -14.17 -4.75
N VAL A 235 10.12 -14.11 -5.79
CA VAL A 235 11.30 -13.23 -5.83
C VAL A 235 10.89 -11.78 -5.60
N ARG A 236 9.82 -11.33 -6.27
CA ARG A 236 9.29 -9.99 -6.12
C ARG A 236 8.81 -9.72 -4.68
N ASN A 237 8.09 -10.65 -4.07
CA ASN A 237 7.63 -10.51 -2.69
C ASN A 237 8.81 -10.36 -1.71
N TYR A 238 9.88 -11.12 -1.89
CA TYR A 238 11.10 -10.98 -1.07
C TYR A 238 11.82 -9.66 -1.32
N LEU A 239 11.95 -9.21 -2.57
CA LEU A 239 12.55 -7.91 -2.88
C LEU A 239 11.72 -6.74 -2.33
N ASP A 240 10.39 -6.83 -2.41
CA ASP A 240 9.48 -5.85 -1.85
C ASP A 240 9.59 -5.81 -0.31
N SER A 241 9.93 -6.94 0.34
CA SER A 241 10.18 -7.01 1.80
C SER A 241 11.44 -6.25 2.26
N LEU A 242 12.34 -5.87 1.35
CA LEU A 242 13.48 -5.00 1.66
C LEU A 242 13.04 -3.57 1.96
N ALA A 243 11.86 -3.16 1.49
CA ALA A 243 11.31 -1.86 1.82
C ALA A 243 10.83 -1.83 3.28
N PHE A 244 11.19 -0.78 4.02
CA PHE A 244 10.65 -0.58 5.36
C PHE A 244 9.11 -0.49 5.32
N PRO A 245 8.40 -1.16 6.24
CA PRO A 245 6.95 -1.05 6.35
C PRO A 245 6.54 0.42 6.45
N ARG A 246 5.54 0.81 5.64
CA ARG A 246 5.04 2.18 5.64
C ARG A 246 4.15 2.42 6.86
N THR A 247 4.28 3.59 7.46
CA THR A 247 3.44 4.04 8.57
C THR A 247 3.01 5.49 8.35
N LYS A 248 1.77 5.83 8.70
CA LYS A 248 1.26 7.19 8.62
C LYS A 248 1.57 7.93 9.91
N ALA A 249 2.18 9.11 9.79
CA ALA A 249 2.43 9.97 10.96
C ALA A 249 1.14 10.71 11.36
N VAL A 250 0.85 10.71 12.66
CA VAL A 250 -0.30 11.37 13.27
C VAL A 250 0.19 12.20 14.45
N THR A 251 -0.19 13.47 14.51
CA THR A 251 0.15 14.35 15.64
C THR A 251 -1.10 14.74 16.42
N LEU A 252 -0.98 14.78 17.74
CA LEU A 252 -1.95 15.38 18.66
C LEU A 252 -1.24 16.50 19.42
N HIS A 253 -1.22 17.71 18.86
CA HIS A 253 -0.38 18.81 19.35
C HIS A 253 -1.18 20.01 19.88
N ALA A 254 -0.81 20.50 21.07
CA ALA A 254 -1.26 21.79 21.62
C ALA A 254 -0.08 22.67 21.99
N ASN A 255 -0.20 23.98 21.83
CA ASN A 255 0.69 24.90 22.55
C ASN A 255 0.44 24.75 24.05
N LEU A 256 1.50 24.52 24.83
CA LEU A 256 1.43 24.27 26.28
C LEU A 256 2.17 25.38 27.02
N ALA A 257 1.50 26.07 27.96
CA ALA A 257 2.07 27.16 28.75
C ALA A 257 2.83 28.22 27.90
N ASN A 258 2.19 28.71 26.82
CA ASN A 258 2.77 29.63 25.83
C ASN A 258 3.95 29.08 25.00
N VAL A 259 4.30 27.80 25.11
CA VAL A 259 5.33 27.17 24.27
C VAL A 259 4.69 26.57 23.01
N PRO A 260 5.07 27.03 21.80
CA PRO A 260 4.57 26.43 20.57
C PRO A 260 5.04 24.99 20.39
N THR A 261 4.13 24.11 19.97
CA THR A 261 4.45 22.72 19.61
C THR A 261 4.41 22.57 18.09
N TYR A 262 5.44 23.12 17.44
CA TYR A 262 5.70 22.94 16.02
C TYR A 262 6.97 22.11 15.85
N PHE A 263 6.81 20.96 15.21
CA PHE A 263 7.92 20.08 14.84
C PHE A 263 7.94 19.97 13.32
N HIS A 264 9.14 19.97 12.74
CA HIS A 264 9.30 19.80 11.31
C HIS A 264 9.08 18.33 10.95
N ASP A 265 8.48 18.03 9.79
CA ASP A 265 8.20 16.65 9.36
C ASP A 265 9.45 15.75 9.38
N SER A 266 10.64 16.33 9.19
CA SER A 266 11.92 15.63 9.27
C SER A 266 12.17 14.97 10.62
N GLU A 267 11.73 15.58 11.72
CA GLU A 267 11.88 14.98 13.05
C GLU A 267 11.00 13.73 13.22
N LEU A 268 9.79 13.74 12.63
CA LEU A 268 8.90 12.59 12.64
C LEU A 268 9.44 11.48 11.73
N ILE A 269 9.99 11.84 10.56
CA ILE A 269 10.65 10.92 9.64
C ILE A 269 11.81 10.22 10.34
N GLU A 270 12.71 10.98 10.99
CA GLU A 270 13.86 10.44 11.70
C GLU A 270 13.44 9.44 12.80
N ALA A 271 12.45 9.80 13.61
CA ALA A 271 11.92 8.94 14.66
C ALA A 271 11.31 7.64 14.10
N ILE A 272 10.56 7.73 12.99
CA ILE A 272 9.96 6.56 12.32
C ILE A 272 11.04 5.67 11.70
N VAL A 273 12.01 6.25 11.00
CA VAL A 273 13.12 5.53 10.36
C VAL A 273 13.97 4.80 11.39
N ALA A 274 14.20 5.40 12.56
CA ALA A 274 14.90 4.75 13.67
C ALA A 274 14.21 3.45 14.14
N THR A 275 12.91 3.29 13.88
CA THR A 275 12.14 2.06 14.16
C THR A 275 12.09 1.07 12.98
N ARG A 276 12.95 1.24 11.96
CA ARG A 276 12.96 0.46 10.70
C ARG A 276 11.65 0.51 9.93
N ARG A 277 11.03 1.69 9.91
CA ARG A 277 9.79 2.00 9.18
C ARG A 277 10.00 3.19 8.25
N ALA A 278 9.14 3.34 7.26
CA ALA A 278 9.15 4.50 6.38
C ALA A 278 7.89 5.33 6.60
N MET A 279 8.03 6.65 6.75
CA MET A 279 6.88 7.53 6.85
C MET A 279 6.18 7.62 5.49
N ALA A 280 4.88 7.34 5.46
CA ALA A 280 4.05 7.60 4.28
C ALA A 280 3.94 9.12 4.03
N PRO A 281 3.74 9.56 2.77
CA PRO A 281 3.63 11.00 2.47
C PRO A 281 2.52 11.69 3.27
N GLY A 282 2.83 12.86 3.84
CA GLY A 282 1.91 13.72 4.58
C GLY A 282 1.64 13.28 6.03
N VAL A 283 1.38 14.26 6.89
CA VAL A 283 1.11 14.09 8.32
C VAL A 283 -0.36 14.38 8.61
N ILE A 284 -1.02 13.53 9.41
CA ILE A 284 -2.38 13.77 9.88
C ILE A 284 -2.30 14.56 11.20
N HIS A 285 -3.05 15.66 11.30
CA HIS A 285 -3.11 16.46 12.50
C HIS A 285 -4.51 16.36 13.12
N TYR A 286 -4.64 15.66 14.24
CA TYR A 286 -5.88 15.62 15.01
C TYR A 286 -5.84 16.59 16.18
N VAL A 287 -7.00 17.20 16.47
CA VAL A 287 -7.26 18.05 17.64
C VAL A 287 -6.10 19.02 17.93
N ARG A 288 -5.72 19.83 16.93
CA ARG A 288 -4.58 20.75 17.05
C ARG A 288 -5.01 22.06 17.73
N ARG A 289 -4.38 22.41 18.85
CA ARG A 289 -4.62 23.70 19.55
C ARG A 289 -3.45 24.66 19.38
N LYS A 290 -3.71 25.81 18.74
CA LYS A 290 -2.69 26.87 18.49
C LYS A 290 -2.80 28.08 19.43
N SER A 291 -3.82 28.15 20.28
CA SER A 291 -3.98 29.25 21.23
C SER A 291 -2.82 29.25 22.23
N GLN A 292 -2.25 30.43 22.50
CA GLN A 292 -1.18 30.58 23.47
C GLN A 292 -1.72 30.71 24.90
N ARG A 293 -2.95 31.21 25.07
CA ARG A 293 -3.57 31.44 26.37
C ARG A 293 -3.80 30.13 27.14
N ASP A 294 -3.39 30.11 28.39
CA ASP A 294 -3.56 28.99 29.33
C ASP A 294 -4.50 29.38 30.47
N ASP A 295 -5.79 29.43 30.15
CA ASP A 295 -6.85 29.83 31.08
C ASP A 295 -7.58 28.60 31.66
N ARG A 296 -6.89 27.45 31.75
CA ARG A 296 -7.47 26.17 32.21
C ARG A 296 -8.03 26.18 33.62
N HIS A 297 -7.72 27.22 34.41
CA HIS A 297 -8.23 27.42 35.75
C HIS A 297 -9.64 28.04 35.76
N LEU A 298 -10.10 28.61 34.65
CA LEU A 298 -11.44 29.19 34.53
C LEU A 298 -12.51 28.09 34.40
N PRO A 299 -13.66 28.17 35.10
CA PRO A 299 -14.71 27.15 35.07
C PRO A 299 -15.24 26.82 33.67
N GLU A 300 -15.33 27.83 32.78
CA GLU A 300 -15.87 27.70 31.44
C GLU A 300 -14.87 27.16 30.40
N PHE A 301 -13.59 27.04 30.76
CA PHE A 301 -12.52 26.73 29.80
C PHE A 301 -12.79 25.42 29.05
N TRP A 302 -13.10 24.33 29.75
CA TRP A 302 -13.26 23.02 29.13
C TRP A 302 -14.56 22.89 28.31
N TYR A 303 -15.62 23.58 28.75
CA TYR A 303 -16.83 23.75 27.98
C TYR A 303 -16.55 24.46 26.65
N GLN A 304 -15.83 25.60 26.68
CA GLN A 304 -15.44 26.30 25.46
C GLN A 304 -14.45 25.49 24.61
N TYR A 305 -13.50 24.79 25.24
CA TYR A 305 -12.54 23.93 24.56
C TYR A 305 -13.24 22.85 23.72
N LEU A 306 -14.21 22.13 24.29
CA LEU A 306 -14.96 21.12 23.52
C LEU A 306 -15.77 21.76 22.39
N ARG A 307 -16.40 22.92 22.62
CA ARG A 307 -17.12 23.65 21.56
C ARG A 307 -16.22 24.04 20.40
N GLU A 308 -15.04 24.57 20.69
CA GLU A 308 -14.06 24.99 19.67
C GLU A 308 -13.48 23.80 18.89
N HIS A 309 -13.32 22.65 19.54
CA HIS A 309 -12.67 21.48 18.96
C HIS A 309 -13.64 20.39 18.49
N GLU A 310 -14.95 20.64 18.52
CA GLU A 310 -15.97 19.64 18.18
C GLU A 310 -15.73 19.01 16.81
N ASN A 311 -15.50 19.83 15.77
CA ASN A 311 -15.24 19.33 14.42
C ASN A 311 -13.96 18.48 14.34
N HIS A 312 -12.90 18.86 15.05
CA HIS A 312 -11.67 18.09 15.07
C HIS A 312 -11.83 16.76 15.83
N ILE A 313 -12.64 16.74 16.89
CA ILE A 313 -12.97 15.52 17.63
C ILE A 313 -13.83 14.59 16.75
N ARG A 314 -14.82 15.12 16.03
CA ARG A 314 -15.61 14.35 15.07
C ARG A 314 -14.74 13.74 13.96
N GLN A 315 -13.81 14.51 13.39
CA GLN A 315 -12.84 13.99 12.42
C GLN A 315 -11.96 12.87 12.99
N LEU A 316 -11.58 12.97 14.26
CA LEU A 316 -10.86 11.91 14.95
C LEU A 316 -11.73 10.66 15.11
N VAL A 317 -13.00 10.80 15.53
CA VAL A 317 -13.95 9.69 15.66
C VAL A 317 -14.20 9.03 14.29
N ASP A 318 -14.48 9.81 13.26
CA ASP A 318 -14.73 9.32 11.90
C ASP A 318 -13.52 8.56 11.33
N GLY A 319 -12.30 9.00 11.64
CA GLY A 319 -11.06 8.35 11.20
C GLY A 319 -10.80 6.99 11.84
N PHE A 320 -11.43 6.68 12.98
CA PHE A 320 -11.22 5.42 13.71
C PHE A 320 -12.49 4.57 13.85
N ASN A 321 -13.61 5.02 13.25
CA ASN A 321 -14.81 4.22 13.08
C ASN A 321 -14.63 3.21 11.93
N SER A 322 -15.12 1.97 12.11
CA SER A 322 -14.88 0.80 11.26
C SER A 322 -15.23 0.93 9.77
N SER A 323 -15.85 2.03 9.34
CA SER A 323 -16.26 2.33 7.97
C SER A 323 -15.28 3.22 7.20
N SER A 324 -14.31 3.85 7.86
CA SER A 324 -13.28 4.65 7.20
C SER A 324 -12.03 3.80 6.92
N GLY A 325 -11.55 3.79 5.67
CA GLY A 325 -10.49 2.91 5.16
C GLY A 325 -9.11 3.00 5.83
N LEU A 326 -8.96 3.65 6.99
CA LEU A 326 -7.76 3.65 7.83
C LEU A 326 -7.52 2.29 8.54
N SER A 327 -8.51 1.38 8.49
CA SER A 327 -8.56 0.07 9.13
C SER A 327 -7.37 -0.90 8.86
N THR A 328 -6.43 -0.57 7.97
CA THR A 328 -5.26 -1.44 7.66
C THR A 328 -3.92 -0.70 7.69
N GLU A 329 -3.90 0.61 7.98
CA GLU A 329 -2.66 1.39 8.01
C GLU A 329 -1.97 1.28 9.38
N SER A 330 -0.65 1.07 9.37
CA SER A 330 0.18 1.25 10.56
C SER A 330 0.27 2.75 10.87
N LEU A 331 0.10 3.14 12.13
CA LEU A 331 0.15 4.55 12.56
C LEU A 331 1.32 4.82 13.50
N ALA A 332 1.94 5.98 13.35
CA ALA A 332 2.92 6.54 14.28
C ALA A 332 2.36 7.81 14.93
N ILE A 333 2.06 7.74 16.22
CA ILE A 333 1.42 8.82 16.99
C ILE A 333 2.47 9.60 17.75
N PHE A 334 2.43 10.92 17.60
CA PHE A 334 3.27 11.89 18.31
C PHE A 334 2.37 12.73 19.23
N PRO A 335 2.07 12.25 20.47
CA PRO A 335 1.20 12.93 21.40
C PRO A 335 1.92 14.03 22.18
N LEU A 336 1.44 15.26 22.08
CA LEU A 336 1.86 16.39 22.92
C LEU A 336 0.71 17.38 23.10
N HIS A 337 -0.23 17.05 24.00
CA HIS A 337 -1.44 17.82 24.25
C HIS A 337 -1.79 17.83 25.75
N HIS A 338 -2.80 18.60 26.16
CA HIS A 338 -3.42 18.51 27.47
C HIS A 338 -3.88 17.09 27.82
N ILE A 339 -3.75 16.75 29.11
CA ILE A 339 -4.06 15.43 29.66
C ILE A 339 -5.45 14.92 29.25
N PRO A 340 -6.55 15.69 29.40
CA PRO A 340 -7.89 15.20 29.06
C PRO A 340 -8.04 14.88 27.57
N THR A 341 -7.44 15.69 26.69
CA THR A 341 -7.45 15.44 25.25
C THR A 341 -6.68 14.18 24.88
N LEU A 342 -5.55 13.90 25.54
CA LEU A 342 -4.77 12.69 25.28
C LEU A 342 -5.52 11.42 25.72
N VAL A 343 -6.20 11.47 26.88
CA VAL A 343 -7.07 10.37 27.33
C VAL A 343 -8.21 10.15 26.33
N LEU A 344 -8.89 11.22 25.91
CA LEU A 344 -9.95 11.15 24.90
C LEU A 344 -9.45 10.58 23.58
N ALA A 345 -8.32 11.08 23.07
CA ALA A 345 -7.78 10.65 21.79
C ALA A 345 -7.35 9.18 21.83
N GLY A 346 -6.67 8.77 22.90
CA GLY A 346 -6.34 7.36 23.12
C GLY A 346 -7.60 6.49 23.12
N ARG A 347 -8.64 6.92 23.85
CA ARG A 347 -9.93 6.23 23.92
C ARG A 347 -10.59 6.04 22.56
N VAL A 348 -10.56 7.07 21.71
CA VAL A 348 -11.14 6.99 20.36
C VAL A 348 -10.30 6.09 19.45
N MET A 349 -8.97 6.19 19.51
CA MET A 349 -8.08 5.40 18.65
C MET A 349 -8.00 3.91 19.05
N GLY A 350 -8.20 3.59 20.34
CA GLY A 350 -8.22 2.24 20.87
C GLY A 350 -6.89 1.47 20.71
N GLU A 351 -6.92 0.16 20.98
CA GLU A 351 -5.74 -0.73 20.91
C GLU A 351 -5.72 -1.66 19.69
N ALA A 352 -6.79 -1.69 18.89
CA ALA A 352 -6.96 -2.69 17.83
C ALA A 352 -6.08 -2.44 16.59
N GLN A 353 -5.67 -1.21 16.34
CA GLN A 353 -4.81 -0.85 15.20
C GLN A 353 -3.32 -0.96 15.56
N ALA A 354 -2.47 -1.21 14.56
CA ALA A 354 -1.01 -1.22 14.73
C ALA A 354 -0.48 0.22 14.95
N ILE A 355 -0.60 0.69 16.19
CA ILE A 355 -0.27 2.06 16.61
C ILE A 355 1.06 2.08 17.40
N GLN A 356 2.07 2.72 16.83
CA GLN A 356 3.30 3.09 17.54
C GLN A 356 3.13 4.46 18.19
N VAL A 357 3.31 4.56 19.51
CA VAL A 357 3.20 5.80 20.26
C VAL A 357 4.60 6.28 20.62
N PHE A 358 4.95 7.50 20.25
CA PHE A 358 6.24 8.12 20.55
C PHE A 358 6.16 9.01 21.80
N GLN A 359 7.30 9.25 22.44
CA GLN A 359 7.44 10.18 23.56
C GLN A 359 8.47 11.24 23.16
N TYR A 360 8.10 12.52 23.28
CA TYR A 360 9.04 13.60 23.06
C TYR A 360 10.04 13.63 24.22
N ASP A 361 11.32 13.50 23.89
CA ASP A 361 12.43 13.65 24.82
C ASP A 361 12.74 15.13 24.97
N LYS A 362 12.47 15.68 26.17
CA LYS A 362 12.63 17.11 26.45
C LYS A 362 14.10 17.53 26.58
N ASP A 363 14.97 16.62 27.00
CA ASP A 363 16.39 16.90 27.22
C ASP A 363 17.15 16.86 25.89
N ARG A 364 16.93 15.80 25.09
CA ARG A 364 17.52 15.64 23.76
C ARG A 364 16.78 16.42 22.67
N LYS A 365 15.59 16.95 22.98
CA LYS A 365 14.72 17.72 22.07
C LYS A 365 14.44 16.95 20.76
N THR A 366 14.03 15.70 20.91
CA THR A 366 13.78 14.81 19.77
C THR A 366 12.65 13.83 20.07
N TRP A 367 11.98 13.37 19.01
CA TRP A 367 11.02 12.28 19.08
C TRP A 367 11.66 10.89 18.94
N SER A 368 12.94 10.83 18.54
CA SER A 368 13.66 9.58 18.37
C SER A 368 13.97 8.95 19.72
N TRP A 369 13.56 7.68 19.89
CA TRP A 369 13.98 6.85 21.01
C TRP A 369 15.49 6.83 21.15
N ASN A 370 16.00 6.87 22.38
CA ASN A 370 17.44 6.78 22.59
C ASN A 370 17.89 5.32 22.38
N SER A 371 18.70 5.08 21.35
CA SER A 371 19.25 3.75 21.06
C SER A 371 20.44 3.38 21.96
N GLN A 372 20.97 4.32 22.73
CA GLN A 372 22.10 4.11 23.64
C GLN A 372 21.68 3.77 25.07
N THR A 373 20.39 3.82 25.38
CA THR A 373 19.86 3.47 26.70
C THR A 373 19.05 2.18 26.61
N ASP A 374 19.28 1.29 27.56
CA ASP A 374 18.45 0.12 27.74
C ASP A 374 17.07 0.49 28.30
N ALA A 375 16.09 -0.38 28.08
CA ALA A 375 14.78 -0.27 28.72
C ALA A 375 14.92 -0.46 30.24
N HIS A 376 14.01 0.16 31.00
CA HIS A 376 13.94 0.01 32.43
C HIS A 376 13.64 -1.45 32.83
N PRO A 377 14.22 -1.94 33.93
CA PRO A 377 14.01 -3.32 34.36
C PRO A 377 12.53 -3.59 34.70
N PRO A 378 12.08 -4.86 34.60
CA PRO A 378 10.75 -5.27 35.07
C PRO A 378 10.47 -4.80 36.50
N GLY A 379 9.24 -4.33 36.76
CA GLY A 379 8.82 -3.81 38.07
C GLY A 379 9.20 -2.36 38.34
N THR A 380 9.69 -1.62 37.34
CA THR A 380 9.94 -0.17 37.47
C THR A 380 8.64 0.60 37.69
N PHE A 381 7.56 0.19 37.02
CA PHE A 381 6.20 0.68 37.26
C PHE A 381 5.44 -0.25 38.19
N SER A 382 4.65 0.35 39.08
CA SER A 382 3.87 -0.39 40.08
C SER A 382 2.50 0.23 40.29
N VAL A 383 1.56 -0.58 40.75
CA VAL A 383 0.29 -0.14 41.32
C VAL A 383 0.31 -0.36 42.82
N ASP A 384 -0.10 0.64 43.60
CA ASP A 384 -0.24 0.52 45.04
C ASP A 384 -1.29 -0.55 45.40
N VAL A 385 -1.33 -0.94 46.69
CA VAL A 385 -2.26 -1.97 47.19
C VAL A 385 -3.69 -1.66 46.76
N LEU A 386 -4.28 -2.62 46.03
CA LEU A 386 -5.58 -2.46 45.40
C LEU A 386 -6.73 -2.65 46.43
N PRO A 387 -7.65 -1.67 46.57
CA PRO A 387 -8.79 -1.77 47.49
C PRO A 387 -9.71 -2.94 47.14
N GLN A 388 -10.13 -3.74 48.12
CA GLN A 388 -10.97 -4.93 47.87
C GLN A 388 -12.48 -4.65 47.97
N GLN A 389 -12.86 -3.43 48.32
CA GLN A 389 -14.26 -3.04 48.53
C GLN A 389 -14.96 -2.65 47.22
N GLN A 390 -16.24 -3.01 47.10
CA GLN A 390 -17.10 -2.46 46.06
C GLN A 390 -17.52 -1.04 46.45
N VAL A 391 -17.36 -0.10 45.52
CA VAL A 391 -17.67 1.32 45.70
C VAL A 391 -18.25 1.89 44.42
N GLN A 392 -18.99 2.99 44.54
CA GLN A 392 -19.58 3.69 43.40
C GLN A 392 -18.52 4.46 42.61
N GLU A 393 -17.55 5.06 43.30
CA GLU A 393 -16.56 5.96 42.74
C GLU A 393 -15.15 5.63 43.25
N VAL A 394 -14.13 5.83 42.42
CA VAL A 394 -12.72 5.64 42.76
C VAL A 394 -11.86 6.75 42.18
N LEU A 395 -10.78 7.12 42.87
CA LEU A 395 -9.74 8.00 42.35
C LEU A 395 -8.59 7.15 41.79
N ILE A 396 -8.30 7.27 40.49
CA ILE A 396 -7.09 6.72 39.88
C ILE A 396 -6.09 7.86 39.66
N THR A 397 -4.87 7.69 40.16
CA THR A 397 -3.78 8.66 39.93
C THR A 397 -2.60 8.04 39.20
N LEU A 398 -2.15 8.70 38.12
CA LEU A 398 -0.90 8.37 37.42
C LEU A 398 0.17 9.35 37.86
N GLU A 399 1.14 8.92 38.67
CA GLU A 399 2.15 9.77 39.30
C GLU A 399 3.54 9.39 38.82
N LEU A 400 3.80 9.56 37.52
CA LEU A 400 5.06 9.14 36.89
C LEU A 400 6.06 10.28 36.74
N SER A 401 5.58 11.48 36.39
CA SER A 401 6.44 12.65 36.23
C SER A 401 6.73 13.34 37.57
N ALA A 402 5.76 13.28 38.49
CA ALA A 402 5.84 13.80 39.85
C ALA A 402 4.70 13.23 40.71
N HIS A 403 4.86 13.30 42.03
CA HIS A 403 3.81 12.91 42.97
C HIS A 403 2.67 13.93 42.99
N LEU A 404 1.47 13.43 43.31
CA LEU A 404 0.31 14.30 43.53
C LEU A 404 0.50 15.09 44.83
N ASP A 405 0.33 16.40 44.72
CA ASP A 405 0.10 17.27 45.87
C ASP A 405 -1.36 17.12 46.31
N GLU A 406 -1.60 16.52 47.47
CA GLU A 406 -2.95 16.23 47.97
C GLU A 406 -3.75 17.49 48.25
N ASP A 407 -3.08 18.59 48.57
CA ASP A 407 -3.75 19.88 48.72
C ASP A 407 -4.27 20.36 47.37
N ALA A 408 -3.68 19.96 46.23
CA ALA A 408 -4.17 20.35 44.91
C ALA A 408 -5.51 19.69 44.53
N LEU A 409 -6.02 18.73 45.31
CA LEU A 409 -7.32 18.11 45.05
C LEU A 409 -8.48 19.11 45.21
N PRO A 410 -9.57 18.97 44.43
CA PRO A 410 -10.81 19.68 44.73
C PRO A 410 -11.30 19.35 46.13
N ALA A 411 -11.75 20.34 46.91
CA ALA A 411 -12.07 20.18 48.33
C ALA A 411 -13.07 19.03 48.61
N GLN A 412 -14.10 18.89 47.76
CA GLN A 412 -15.09 17.80 47.89
C GLN A 412 -14.46 16.42 47.64
N LEU A 413 -13.65 16.30 46.59
CA LEU A 413 -12.95 15.04 46.26
C LEU A 413 -11.95 14.69 47.35
N LYS A 414 -11.18 15.67 47.85
CA LYS A 414 -10.24 15.48 48.96
C LYS A 414 -10.96 14.94 50.20
N THR A 415 -12.05 15.60 50.60
CA THR A 415 -12.84 15.19 51.78
C THR A 415 -13.37 13.76 51.61
N ALA A 416 -13.86 13.40 50.41
CA ALA A 416 -14.37 12.05 50.14
C ALA A 416 -13.26 10.98 50.15
N VAL A 417 -12.05 11.31 49.70
CA VAL A 417 -10.87 10.43 49.76
C VAL A 417 -10.39 10.27 51.21
N ASP A 418 -10.26 11.37 51.95
CA ASP A 418 -9.80 11.37 53.35
C ASP A 418 -10.76 10.56 54.27
N LEU A 419 -12.06 10.62 54.00
CA LEU A 419 -13.09 9.85 54.72
C LEU A 419 -13.22 8.40 54.23
N GLY A 420 -12.46 7.99 53.20
CA GLY A 420 -12.49 6.64 52.63
C GLY A 420 -13.73 6.31 51.78
N HIS A 421 -14.60 7.28 51.50
CA HIS A 421 -15.77 7.11 50.63
C HIS A 421 -15.37 6.90 49.16
N ILE A 422 -14.29 7.56 48.73
CA ILE A 422 -13.68 7.37 47.40
C ILE A 422 -12.27 6.82 47.62
N PRO A 423 -12.08 5.49 47.58
CA PRO A 423 -10.74 4.92 47.68
C PRO A 423 -9.87 5.35 46.49
N ARG A 424 -8.56 5.23 46.66
CA ARG A 424 -7.56 5.64 45.67
C ARG A 424 -6.77 4.43 45.17
N ILE A 425 -6.59 4.33 43.85
CA ILE A 425 -5.63 3.45 43.19
C ILE A 425 -4.52 4.34 42.61
N ARG A 426 -3.27 4.04 42.95
CA ARG A 426 -2.12 4.85 42.53
C ARG A 426 -1.22 4.02 41.63
N VAL A 427 -0.91 4.56 40.45
CA VAL A 427 0.08 4.01 39.53
C VAL A 427 1.32 4.90 39.60
N THR A 428 2.44 4.30 39.98
CA THR A 428 3.69 4.98 40.30
C THR A 428 4.86 4.34 39.57
N THR A 429 6.02 4.98 39.65
CA THR A 429 7.29 4.45 39.16
C THR A 429 8.38 4.70 40.19
N SER A 430 9.39 3.82 40.23
CA SER A 430 10.62 4.05 40.99
C SER A 430 11.56 5.07 40.34
N GLN A 431 11.32 5.42 39.07
CA GLN A 431 12.10 6.38 38.28
C GLN A 431 11.32 7.68 38.02
N THR A 432 10.78 8.31 39.08
CA THR A 432 9.90 9.48 38.92
C THR A 432 10.61 10.61 38.15
N GLY A 433 9.97 11.08 37.08
CA GLY A 433 10.49 12.13 36.24
C GLY A 433 9.97 12.04 34.81
N PHE A 434 10.22 13.07 34.02
CA PHE A 434 9.78 13.11 32.61
C PHE A 434 10.51 12.10 31.71
N ASN A 435 11.65 11.57 32.16
CA ASN A 435 12.46 10.55 31.47
C ASN A 435 12.12 9.12 31.91
N CYS A 436 11.05 8.89 32.69
CA CYS A 436 10.66 7.53 33.10
C CYS A 436 10.21 6.65 31.92
N ILE A 437 10.03 7.23 30.72
CA ILE A 437 9.76 6.53 29.47
C ILE A 437 10.89 6.89 28.50
N GLY A 438 11.96 6.10 28.48
CA GLY A 438 13.11 6.28 27.59
C GLY A 438 13.03 5.41 26.33
N ARG A 439 12.21 4.36 26.37
CA ARG A 439 12.11 3.32 25.36
C ARG A 439 10.65 2.89 25.13
N PRO A 440 10.32 2.31 23.95
CA PRO A 440 9.00 1.71 23.72
C PRO A 440 8.62 0.67 24.77
N GLU A 441 9.59 -0.12 25.21
CA GLU A 441 9.40 -1.19 26.20
C GLU A 441 8.99 -0.65 27.58
N ASP A 442 9.42 0.55 27.95
CA ASP A 442 8.99 1.21 29.19
C ASP A 442 7.49 1.56 29.13
N LEU A 443 7.04 2.02 27.96
CA LEU A 443 5.63 2.34 27.73
C LEU A 443 4.75 1.08 27.80
N ASP A 444 5.25 -0.06 27.31
CA ASP A 444 4.56 -1.34 27.41
C ASP A 444 4.50 -1.83 28.86
N GLN A 445 5.57 -1.66 29.63
CA GLN A 445 5.58 -1.99 31.06
C GLN A 445 4.61 -1.12 31.87
N PHE A 446 4.56 0.18 31.58
CA PHE A 446 3.53 1.08 32.12
C PHE A 446 2.13 0.60 31.75
N ALA A 447 1.89 0.27 30.47
CA ALA A 447 0.56 -0.15 30.00
C ALA A 447 0.08 -1.41 30.73
N GLN A 448 0.96 -2.39 30.93
CA GLN A 448 0.64 -3.60 31.71
C GLN A 448 0.24 -3.26 33.16
N THR A 449 0.98 -2.35 33.80
CA THR A 449 0.71 -1.92 35.18
C THR A 449 -0.59 -1.14 35.30
N ALA A 450 -0.79 -0.14 34.45
CA ALA A 450 -2.01 0.68 34.45
C ALA A 450 -3.26 -0.14 34.09
N ARG A 451 -3.13 -1.19 33.26
CA ARG A 451 -4.23 -2.11 32.98
C ARG A 451 -4.71 -2.84 34.24
N GLN A 452 -3.81 -3.19 35.16
CA GLN A 452 -4.21 -3.80 36.44
C GLN A 452 -5.13 -2.87 37.23
N ALA A 453 -4.81 -1.57 37.28
CA ALA A 453 -5.66 -0.57 37.93
C ALA A 453 -7.05 -0.46 37.27
N ILE A 454 -7.10 -0.40 35.93
CA ILE A 454 -8.36 -0.30 35.16
C ILE A 454 -9.23 -1.54 35.38
N VAL A 455 -8.66 -2.74 35.18
CA VAL A 455 -9.37 -4.02 35.34
C VAL A 455 -9.85 -4.19 36.77
N HIS A 456 -9.04 -3.84 37.76
CA HIS A 456 -9.43 -3.96 39.17
C HIS A 456 -10.57 -3.01 39.53
N ALA A 457 -10.51 -1.75 39.10
CA ALA A 457 -11.58 -0.78 39.30
C ALA A 457 -12.90 -1.26 38.65
N GLN A 458 -12.82 -1.88 37.47
CA GLN A 458 -13.99 -2.33 36.72
C GLN A 458 -14.58 -3.64 37.28
N ASP A 459 -13.77 -4.67 37.47
CA ASP A 459 -14.27 -6.03 37.67
C ASP A 459 -14.40 -6.40 39.16
N VAL A 460 -13.51 -5.87 40.00
CA VAL A 460 -13.51 -6.11 41.46
C VAL A 460 -14.33 -5.05 42.17
N MET A 461 -13.98 -3.77 41.99
CA MET A 461 -14.64 -2.66 42.68
C MET A 461 -16.00 -2.30 42.04
N ARG A 462 -16.20 -2.61 40.75
CA ARG A 462 -17.44 -2.37 39.99
C ARG A 462 -17.91 -0.92 40.02
N VAL A 463 -16.95 -0.01 39.90
CA VAL A 463 -17.20 1.42 39.98
C VAL A 463 -18.06 1.89 38.81
N GLN A 464 -18.93 2.87 39.06
CA GLN A 464 -19.70 3.55 38.02
C GLN A 464 -18.98 4.80 37.51
N LYS A 465 -18.08 5.35 38.34
CA LYS A 465 -17.31 6.56 38.03
C LYS A 465 -15.87 6.45 38.49
N VAL A 466 -14.95 6.93 37.66
CA VAL A 466 -13.54 7.06 37.95
C VAL A 466 -13.15 8.53 37.87
N HIS A 467 -12.56 9.04 38.94
CA HIS A 467 -11.86 10.33 38.93
C HIS A 467 -10.42 10.06 38.50
N LEU A 468 -9.98 10.63 37.38
CA LEU A 468 -8.64 10.43 36.85
C LEU A 468 -7.81 11.70 36.98
N ILE A 469 -6.69 11.61 37.70
CA ILE A 469 -5.64 12.64 37.72
C ILE A 469 -4.36 12.02 37.16
N ALA A 470 -3.81 12.61 36.10
CA ALA A 470 -2.54 12.15 35.54
C ALA A 470 -1.47 13.26 35.59
N ILE A 471 -0.37 12.95 36.26
CA ILE A 471 0.87 13.72 36.32
C ILE A 471 1.94 12.84 35.70
N SER A 472 1.88 12.71 34.37
CA SER A 472 2.51 11.62 33.64
C SER A 472 2.98 12.05 32.24
N PRO A 473 3.97 11.37 31.63
CA PRO A 473 4.37 11.64 30.24
C PRO A 473 3.22 11.50 29.24
N ALA A 474 3.25 12.28 28.16
CA ALA A 474 2.16 12.34 27.18
C ALA A 474 1.85 10.97 26.54
N SER A 475 2.88 10.17 26.24
CA SER A 475 2.72 8.83 25.68
C SER A 475 1.93 7.90 26.61
N THR A 476 2.21 7.95 27.92
CA THR A 476 1.52 7.13 28.93
C THR A 476 0.06 7.52 29.10
N VAL A 477 -0.26 8.82 29.05
CA VAL A 477 -1.64 9.31 29.17
C VAL A 477 -2.46 8.92 27.95
N PHE A 478 -1.87 9.06 26.76
CA PHE A 478 -2.50 8.59 25.53
C PHE A 478 -2.72 7.06 25.58
N ARG A 479 -1.69 6.29 25.96
CA ARG A 479 -1.78 4.83 26.10
C ARG A 479 -2.82 4.40 27.16
N PHE A 480 -2.95 5.14 28.25
CA PHE A 480 -4.00 4.93 29.24
C PHE A 480 -5.39 5.07 28.62
N GLY A 481 -5.60 6.14 27.84
CA GLY A 481 -6.83 6.33 27.06
C GLY A 481 -7.15 5.16 26.14
N GLN A 482 -6.14 4.61 25.45
CA GLN A 482 -6.34 3.47 24.52
C GLN A 482 -6.94 2.24 25.21
N MET A 483 -6.60 2.00 26.48
CA MET A 483 -7.12 0.86 27.24
C MET A 483 -8.57 1.00 27.67
N LEU A 484 -9.16 2.19 27.55
CA LEU A 484 -10.55 2.44 27.91
C LEU A 484 -11.46 1.86 26.81
N GLN A 485 -11.89 0.61 26.94
CA GLN A 485 -12.73 -0.02 25.92
C GLN A 485 -14.18 0.49 25.97
N ALA A 486 -14.67 0.95 24.82
CA ALA A 486 -15.95 1.63 24.67
C ALA A 486 -17.18 0.91 25.27
N GLY A 487 -17.19 -0.42 25.28
CA GLY A 487 -18.30 -1.21 25.81
C GLY A 487 -18.22 -1.54 27.29
N HIS A 488 -17.12 -1.21 27.97
CA HIS A 488 -16.80 -1.77 29.29
C HIS A 488 -16.38 -0.73 30.33
N HIS A 489 -15.72 0.36 29.92
CA HIS A 489 -15.22 1.32 30.90
C HIS A 489 -16.36 2.17 31.51
N PRO A 490 -16.30 2.48 32.83
CA PRO A 490 -17.24 3.39 33.51
C PRO A 490 -17.08 4.85 33.06
N GLU A 491 -17.85 5.78 33.62
CA GLU A 491 -17.61 7.21 33.40
C GLU A 491 -16.23 7.62 33.94
N TYR A 492 -15.39 8.25 33.12
CA TYR A 492 -14.12 8.84 33.55
C TYR A 492 -14.23 10.35 33.61
N ILE A 493 -14.17 10.92 34.82
CA ILE A 493 -13.99 12.36 35.03
C ILE A 493 -12.50 12.62 35.05
N VAL A 494 -11.96 13.15 33.96
CA VAL A 494 -10.55 13.52 33.84
C VAL A 494 -10.37 14.93 34.38
N TYR A 495 -9.39 15.09 35.27
CA TYR A 495 -9.05 16.37 35.87
C TYR A 495 -7.80 16.95 35.21
N ASP A 496 -7.74 18.28 35.14
CA ASP A 496 -6.53 19.00 34.74
C ASP A 496 -6.28 20.21 35.65
N ARG A 497 -5.07 20.75 35.62
CA ARG A 497 -4.71 22.01 36.29
C ARG A 497 -3.80 22.86 35.41
N ALA A 498 -3.98 24.18 35.49
CA ALA A 498 -3.17 25.12 34.71
C ALA A 498 -1.70 25.12 35.17
N ALA A 499 -1.47 25.28 36.46
CA ALA A 499 -0.15 25.30 37.08
C ALA A 499 -0.21 24.73 38.51
N ARG A 500 0.95 24.65 39.18
CA ARG A 500 1.07 24.10 40.55
C ARG A 500 0.23 24.87 41.57
N ASP A 501 0.07 26.18 41.36
CA ASP A 501 -0.65 27.08 42.28
C ASP A 501 -2.17 26.93 42.20
N TYR A 502 -2.68 26.18 41.21
CA TYR A 502 -4.10 25.93 41.03
C TYR A 502 -4.48 24.52 41.48
N LYS A 503 -5.68 24.40 42.06
CA LYS A 503 -6.32 23.10 42.30
C LYS A 503 -6.67 22.43 40.96
N PHE A 504 -6.76 21.12 40.98
CA PHE A 504 -7.34 20.37 39.87
C PHE A 504 -8.82 20.72 39.71
N VAL A 505 -9.26 20.80 38.46
CA VAL A 505 -10.67 21.02 38.09
C VAL A 505 -11.13 19.89 37.16
N PRO A 506 -12.41 19.46 37.25
CA PRO A 506 -12.95 18.50 36.31
C PRO A 506 -12.91 19.10 34.91
N ALA A 507 -12.27 18.39 33.98
CA ALA A 507 -12.06 18.84 32.61
C ALA A 507 -13.04 18.20 31.63
N LEU A 508 -12.93 16.88 31.45
CA LEU A 508 -13.77 16.12 30.54
C LEU A 508 -14.41 14.95 31.28
N SER A 509 -15.70 14.72 31.07
CA SER A 509 -16.35 13.45 31.36
C SER A 509 -16.34 12.59 30.09
N ILE A 510 -15.77 11.39 30.17
CA ILE A 510 -15.63 10.45 29.04
C ILE A 510 -16.38 9.17 29.37
N THR A 511 -17.34 8.82 28.54
CA THR A 511 -18.12 7.58 28.62
C THR A 511 -17.87 6.70 27.40
N GLY A 512 -18.50 5.51 27.36
CA GLY A 512 -18.49 4.65 26.17
C GLY A 512 -19.00 5.31 24.89
N HIS A 513 -19.84 6.35 25.02
CA HIS A 513 -20.60 6.92 23.90
C HIS A 513 -20.40 8.41 23.69
N HIS A 514 -19.98 9.16 24.70
CA HIS A 514 -19.90 10.61 24.65
C HIS A 514 -18.68 11.13 25.41
N VAL A 515 -18.18 12.29 24.97
CA VAL A 515 -17.35 13.18 25.79
C VAL A 515 -18.12 14.47 26.08
N SER A 516 -18.08 14.93 27.33
CA SER A 516 -18.78 16.14 27.74
C SER A 516 -17.94 17.02 28.68
N ALA A 517 -18.31 18.29 28.74
CA ALA A 517 -17.78 19.27 29.69
C ALA A 517 -18.89 20.26 30.08
N THR A 518 -18.78 20.86 31.26
CA THR A 518 -19.77 21.81 31.80
C THR A 518 -19.06 23.05 32.37
N ASP A 519 -19.71 24.21 32.25
CA ASP A 519 -19.33 25.45 32.94
C ASP A 519 -20.10 25.66 34.26
N GLY A 520 -20.87 24.64 34.69
CA GLY A 520 -21.75 24.70 35.87
C GLY A 520 -23.19 25.14 35.58
N GLN A 521 -23.46 25.74 34.42
CA GLN A 521 -24.81 26.16 33.99
C GLN A 521 -25.26 25.43 32.72
N HIS A 522 -24.33 25.20 31.80
CA HIS A 522 -24.52 24.56 30.51
C HIS A 522 -23.59 23.36 30.39
N SER A 523 -23.94 22.45 29.48
CA SER A 523 -23.07 21.33 29.12
C SER A 523 -23.00 21.18 27.60
N ILE A 524 -21.84 20.77 27.11
CA ILE A 524 -21.66 20.28 25.74
C ILE A 524 -21.37 18.79 25.81
N SER A 525 -21.93 18.03 24.87
CA SER A 525 -21.70 16.60 24.70
C SER A 525 -21.46 16.29 23.23
N ILE A 526 -20.38 15.55 22.94
CA ILE A 526 -19.99 15.13 21.60
C ILE A 526 -20.06 13.60 21.55
N PRO A 527 -20.83 13.00 20.62
CA PRO A 527 -20.83 11.56 20.41
C PRO A 527 -19.47 11.03 19.96
N LEU A 528 -19.08 9.87 20.49
CA LEU A 528 -17.83 9.15 20.18
C LEU A 528 -18.07 7.90 19.31
N ARG A 529 -19.29 7.73 18.79
CA ARG A 529 -19.69 6.65 17.89
C ARG A 529 -20.67 7.16 16.85
#